data_AF-A0A925MTH1-F1
#
_entry.id   AF-A0A925MTH1-F1
#
_cell.length_a   1.000
_cell.length_b   1.000
_cell.length_c   1.000
_cell.angle_alpha   90.00
_cell.angle_beta   90.00
_cell.angle_gamma   90.00
#
_symmetry.space_group_name_H-M   'P 1'
#
loop_
_entity.id
_entity.type
_entity.pdbx_description
1 polymer ?
#
loop_
_entity_poly.entity_id
_entity_poly.type
_entity_poly.pdbx_seq_one_letter_code
_entity_poly.pdbx_strand_id
1 'polypeptide(L)'
;MSKLGAIAVMFAWMLVFGSALGAIWSKHQARTSFVELQRLQAERDRLDIEWGQLKLEQSYWSTHGRVEQVARADLKMTIPQPQTVHLVRTAMPVDRAETP
;
A
#
# COMPACT_ATOMS: atom_id res chain seq x y z
N MET A 1 46.68 -45.54 -24.78
CA MET A 1 46.07 -45.00 -23.55
C MET A 1 46.16 -43.47 -23.45
N SER A 2 47.28 -42.82 -23.82
CA SER A 2 47.45 -41.34 -23.73
C SER A 2 46.43 -40.51 -24.53
N LYS A 3 46.03 -40.97 -25.73
CA LYS A 3 45.07 -40.24 -26.59
C LYS A 3 43.66 -40.16 -26.00
N LEU A 4 43.21 -41.20 -25.29
CA LEU A 4 41.90 -41.22 -24.62
C LEU A 4 41.85 -40.20 -23.47
N GLY A 5 42.92 -40.09 -22.69
CA GLY A 5 43.04 -39.08 -21.63
C GLY A 5 43.00 -37.66 -22.18
N ALA A 6 43.71 -37.40 -23.29
CA ALA A 6 43.69 -36.09 -23.95
C ALA A 6 42.28 -35.72 -24.45
N ILE A 7 41.54 -36.67 -25.04
CA ILE A 7 40.16 -36.45 -25.48
C ILE A 7 39.24 -36.15 -24.29
N ALA A 8 39.37 -36.89 -23.18
CA ALA A 8 38.58 -36.65 -21.98
C ALA A 8 38.83 -35.25 -21.38
N VAL A 9 40.09 -34.81 -21.33
CA VAL A 9 40.45 -33.47 -20.86
C VAL A 9 39.88 -32.39 -21.78
N MET A 10 39.98 -32.55 -23.10
CA MET A 10 39.40 -31.62 -24.06
C MET A 10 37.88 -31.51 -23.90
N PHE A 11 37.19 -32.64 -23.69
CA PHE A 11 35.76 -32.66 -23.45
C PHE A 11 35.37 -31.97 -22.14
N ALA A 12 36.13 -32.21 -21.06
CA ALA A 12 35.92 -31.53 -19.78
C ALA A 12 36.09 -30.02 -19.91
N TRP A 13 37.10 -29.54 -20.64
CA TRP A 13 37.26 -28.12 -20.94
C TRP A 13 36.06 -27.56 -21.69
N MET A 14 35.57 -28.25 -22.71
CA MET A 14 34.41 -27.81 -23.49
C MET A 14 33.15 -27.70 -22.62
N LEU A 15 32.93 -28.66 -21.71
CA LEU A 15 31.84 -28.63 -20.74
C LEU A 15 31.95 -27.43 -19.79
N VAL A 16 33.14 -27.16 -19.25
CA VAL A 16 33.37 -26.02 -18.34
C VAL A 16 33.13 -24.71 -19.07
N PHE A 17 33.64 -24.55 -20.29
CA PHE A 17 33.40 -23.35 -21.11
C PHE A 17 31.91 -23.17 -21.42
N GLY A 18 31.23 -24.25 -21.81
CA GLY A 18 29.78 -24.22 -22.04
C GLY A 18 28.99 -23.80 -20.79
N SER A 19 29.35 -24.36 -19.63
CA SER A 19 28.75 -24.00 -18.34
C SER A 19 28.98 -22.53 -17.99
N ALA A 20 30.21 -22.02 -18.17
CA ALA A 20 30.55 -20.63 -17.89
C ALA A 20 29.73 -19.66 -18.77
N LEU A 21 29.63 -19.93 -20.07
CA LEU A 21 28.81 -19.14 -20.99
C LEU A 21 27.33 -19.21 -20.62
N GLY A 22 26.82 -20.41 -20.30
CA GLY A 22 25.44 -20.61 -19.86
C GLY A 22 25.12 -19.83 -18.58
N ALA A 23 26.02 -19.82 -17.60
CA ALA A 23 25.85 -19.07 -16.36
C ALA A 23 25.81 -17.56 -16.61
N ILE A 24 26.69 -17.03 -17.47
CA ILE A 24 26.68 -15.61 -17.86
C ILE A 24 25.37 -15.25 -18.54
N TRP A 25 24.92 -16.08 -19.49
CA TRP A 25 23.67 -15.86 -20.21
C TRP A 25 22.45 -15.88 -19.29
N SER A 26 22.38 -16.88 -18.39
CA SER A 26 21.32 -16.98 -17.38
C SER A 26 21.30 -15.75 -16.46
N LYS A 27 22.47 -15.30 -16.00
CA LYS A 27 22.57 -14.09 -15.17
C LYS A 27 22.16 -12.82 -15.92
N HIS A 28 22.52 -12.71 -17.20
CA HIS A 28 22.12 -11.58 -18.04
C HIS A 28 20.60 -11.54 -18.20
N GLN A 29 19.99 -12.68 -18.54
CA GLN A 29 18.54 -12.79 -18.68
C GLN A 29 17.81 -12.47 -17.37
N ALA A 30 18.30 -13.01 -16.25
CA ALA A 30 17.75 -12.73 -14.93
C ALA A 30 17.82 -11.24 -14.59
N ARG A 31 18.94 -10.57 -14.91
CA ARG A 31 19.10 -9.13 -14.66
C ARG A 31 18.11 -8.30 -15.47
N THR A 32 17.92 -8.62 -16.75
CA THR A 32 16.97 -7.90 -17.61
C THR A 32 15.54 -8.05 -17.09
N SER A 33 15.09 -9.27 -16.79
CA SER A 33 13.76 -9.52 -16.24
C SER A 33 13.56 -8.84 -14.88
N PHE A 34 14.60 -8.84 -14.03
CA PHE A 34 14.55 -8.19 -12.72
C PHE A 34 14.43 -6.66 -12.84
N VAL A 35 15.15 -6.03 -13.76
CA VAL A 35 15.03 -4.58 -14.00
C VAL A 35 13.62 -4.21 -14.45
N GLU A 36 13.02 -4.99 -15.34
CA GLU A 36 11.65 -4.75 -15.79
C GLU A 36 10.65 -4.89 -14.64
N LEU A 37 10.80 -5.93 -13.81
CA LEU A 37 9.98 -6.11 -12.62
C LEU A 37 10.10 -4.91 -11.66
N GLN A 38 11.33 -4.46 -11.38
CA GLN A 38 11.55 -3.29 -10.53
C GLN A 38 10.92 -2.02 -11.09
N ARG A 39 10.93 -1.84 -12.42
CA ARG A 39 10.28 -0.71 -13.08
C ARG A 39 8.77 -0.73 -12.87
N LEU A 40 8.12 -1.86 -13.13
CA LEU A 40 6.67 -2.00 -12.93
C LEU A 40 6.29 -1.81 -11.46
N GLN A 41 7.10 -2.34 -10.54
CA GLN A 41 6.90 -2.18 -9.11
C GLN A 41 6.95 -0.71 -8.70
N ALA A 42 7.94 0.04 -9.19
CA ALA A 42 8.07 1.46 -8.90
C ALA A 42 6.89 2.29 -9.43
N GLU A 43 6.40 1.96 -10.63
CA GLU A 43 5.21 2.62 -11.19
C GLU A 43 3.95 2.33 -10.37
N ARG A 44 3.77 1.08 -9.95
CA ARG A 44 2.66 0.69 -9.07
C ARG A 44 2.72 1.46 -7.74
N ASP A 45 3.88 1.50 -7.10
CA ASP A 45 4.05 2.17 -5.82
C ASP A 45 3.82 3.68 -5.95
N ARG A 46 4.21 4.29 -7.09
CA ARG A 46 3.88 5.68 -7.41
C ARG A 46 2.36 5.90 -7.52
N LEU A 47 1.65 5.06 -8.26
CA LEU A 47 0.21 5.14 -8.41
C LEU A 47 -0.52 4.96 -7.06
N ASP A 48 -0.03 4.07 -6.21
CA ASP A 48 -0.59 3.86 -4.86
C ASP A 48 -0.44 5.11 -3.97
N ILE A 49 0.68 5.84 -4.10
CA ILE A 49 0.89 7.12 -3.42
C ILE A 49 -0.09 8.17 -3.94
N GLU A 50 -0.20 8.34 -5.26
CA GLU A 50 -1.12 9.28 -5.89
C GLU A 50 -2.58 8.97 -5.49
N TRP A 51 -2.97 7.70 -5.51
CA TRP A 51 -4.28 7.26 -5.04
C TRP A 51 -4.51 7.54 -3.55
N GLY A 52 -3.49 7.37 -2.72
CA GLY A 52 -3.51 7.74 -1.31
C GLY A 52 -3.80 9.23 -1.12
N GLN A 53 -3.12 10.09 -1.88
CA GLN A 53 -3.33 11.54 -1.85
C GLN A 53 -4.75 11.90 -2.29
N LEU A 54 -5.22 11.36 -3.42
CA LEU A 54 -6.58 11.59 -3.91
C LEU A 54 -7.66 11.18 -2.90
N LYS A 55 -7.46 10.05 -2.19
CA LYS A 55 -8.39 9.63 -1.13
C LYS A 55 -8.39 10.58 0.06
N LEU A 56 -7.24 11.10 0.45
CA LEU A 56 -7.14 12.10 1.52
C LEU A 56 -7.85 13.38 1.11
N GLU A 57 -7.65 13.84 -0.12
CA GLU A 57 -8.40 14.96 -0.68
C GLU A 57 -9.91 14.70 -0.62
N GLN A 58 -10.39 13.55 -1.10
CA GLN A 58 -11.82 13.20 -1.05
C GLN A 58 -12.39 13.12 0.37
N SER A 59 -11.64 12.59 1.33
CA SER A 59 -12.08 12.47 2.73
C SER A 59 -12.35 13.83 3.39
N TYR A 60 -11.67 14.89 2.94
CA TYR A 60 -11.91 16.26 3.37
C TYR A 60 -13.31 16.76 2.96
N TRP A 61 -13.76 16.42 1.76
CA TRP A 61 -15.05 16.86 1.22
C TRP A 61 -16.23 15.96 1.63
N SER A 62 -15.99 14.66 1.82
CA SER A 62 -17.07 13.69 2.03
C SER A 62 -17.68 13.68 3.44
N THR A 63 -16.90 13.99 4.48
CA THR A 63 -17.38 13.83 5.87
C THR A 63 -17.94 15.12 6.47
N HIS A 64 -17.32 16.27 6.20
CA HIS A 64 -17.76 17.55 6.78
C HIS A 64 -18.63 18.36 5.82
N GLY A 65 -18.22 18.48 4.54
CA GLY A 65 -18.90 19.33 3.57
C GLY A 65 -20.36 18.94 3.33
N ARG A 66 -20.64 17.65 3.12
CA ARG A 66 -22.01 17.17 2.85
C ARG A 66 -22.92 17.23 4.08
N VAL A 67 -22.40 16.92 5.27
CA VAL A 67 -23.19 17.00 6.52
C VAL A 67 -23.49 18.45 6.87
N GLU A 68 -22.51 19.34 6.76
CA GLU A 68 -22.71 20.78 7.01
C GLU A 68 -23.66 21.40 5.98
N GLN A 69 -23.54 21.03 4.71
CA GLN A 69 -24.41 21.54 3.66
C GLN A 69 -25.86 21.12 3.88
N VAL A 70 -26.12 19.85 4.22
CA VAL A 70 -27.47 19.36 4.55
C VAL A 70 -27.98 20.01 5.85
N ALA A 71 -27.15 20.12 6.89
CA ALA A 71 -27.53 20.76 8.14
C ALA A 71 -27.91 22.24 7.94
N ARG A 72 -27.20 22.96 7.07
CA ARG A 72 -27.44 24.38 6.78
C ARG A 72 -28.59 24.59 5.80
N ALA A 73 -28.68 23.78 4.74
CA ALA A 73 -29.68 23.94 3.68
C ALA A 73 -31.06 23.39 4.10
N ASP A 74 -31.09 22.16 4.62
CA ASP A 74 -32.35 21.46 4.91
C ASP A 74 -32.81 21.69 6.35
N LEU A 75 -31.87 21.73 7.31
CA LEU A 75 -32.20 21.92 8.73
C LEU A 75 -32.04 23.37 9.22
N LYS A 76 -31.58 24.31 8.37
CA LYS A 76 -31.30 25.71 8.71
C LYS A 76 -30.43 25.88 9.97
N MET A 77 -29.57 24.91 10.26
CA MET A 77 -28.69 24.95 11.41
C MET A 77 -27.62 26.04 11.22
N THR A 78 -27.39 26.82 12.28
CA THR A 78 -26.32 27.79 12.39
C THR A 78 -25.41 27.40 13.54
N ILE A 79 -24.14 27.81 13.49
CA ILE A 79 -23.23 27.64 14.63
C ILE A 79 -23.76 28.51 15.78
N PRO A 80 -24.12 27.93 16.94
CA PRO A 80 -24.65 28.69 18.07
C PRO A 80 -23.53 29.54 18.68
N GLN A 81 -23.89 30.74 19.17
CA GLN A 81 -22.94 31.59 19.88
C GLN A 81 -22.61 30.97 21.24
N PRO A 82 -21.41 31.20 21.82
CA PRO A 82 -21.01 30.62 23.10
C PRO A 82 -22.02 30.87 24.24
N GLN A 83 -22.75 31.98 24.14
CA GLN A 83 -23.75 32.44 25.10
C GLN A 83 -25.04 31.60 25.09
N THR A 84 -25.29 30.84 24.02
CA THR A 84 -26.52 30.07 23.81
C THR A 84 -26.33 28.57 24.07
N VAL A 85 -25.13 28.17 24.51
CA VAL A 85 -24.79 26.77 24.80
C VAL A 85 -25.15 26.46 26.25
N HIS A 86 -26.17 25.62 26.44
CA HIS A 86 -26.57 25.13 27.76
C HIS A 86 -26.01 23.72 28.00
N LEU A 87 -25.12 23.58 28.98
CA LEU A 87 -24.60 22.29 29.44
C LEU A 87 -25.60 21.65 30.40
N VAL A 88 -26.33 20.63 29.94
CA VAL A 88 -27.22 19.84 30.79
C VAL A 88 -26.43 18.68 31.39
N ARG A 89 -26.20 18.71 32.70
CA ARG A 89 -25.69 17.55 33.45
C ARG A 89 -26.83 16.55 33.61
N THR A 90 -26.82 15.47 32.85
CA THR A 90 -27.72 14.33 33.10
C THR A 90 -27.28 13.65 34.40
N ALA A 91 -27.91 14.03 35.52
CA ALA A 91 -27.89 13.22 36.72
C ALA A 91 -28.71 11.97 36.41
N MET A 92 -28.07 10.87 36.00
CA MET A 92 -28.71 9.57 36.06
C MET A 92 -28.99 9.27 37.53
N PRO A 93 -30.25 9.17 37.98
CA PRO A 93 -30.54 8.55 39.26
C PRO A 93 -30.34 7.05 39.04
N VAL A 94 -29.25 6.50 39.55
CA VAL A 94 -29.16 5.05 39.77
C VAL A 94 -30.21 4.76 40.83
N ASP A 95 -31.37 4.29 40.36
CA ASP A 95 -32.55 3.98 41.15
C ASP A 95 -32.19 2.97 42.26
N ARG A 96 -32.10 3.49 43.49
CA ARG A 96 -32.34 2.70 44.70
C ARG A 96 -33.84 2.68 44.92
N ALA A 97 -34.48 1.57 44.60
CA ALA A 97 -35.74 1.20 45.21
C ALA A 97 -35.53 -0.10 45.99
N GLU A 98 -35.38 0.06 47.31
CA GLU A 98 -35.55 -1.00 48.29
C GLU A 98 -37.01 -1.45 48.32
N THR A 99 -37.21 -2.78 48.32
CA THR A 99 -38.17 -3.60 49.09
C THR A 99 -39.65 -3.22 49.23
N PRO A 100 -40.50 -4.23 49.38
CA PRO A 100 -41.10 -4.46 50.71
C PRO A 100 -40.53 -5.67 51.45
#